data_AF-A0A1G0WTF1-F1
#
_entry.id   AF-A0A1G0WTF1-F1
#
_cell.length_a   1.000
_cell.length_b   1.000
_cell.length_c   1.000
_cell.angle_alpha   90.00
_cell.angle_beta   90.00
_cell.angle_gamma   90.00
#
_symmetry.space_group_name_H-M   'P 1'
#
loop_
_entity.id
_entity.type
_entity.pdbx_description
1 polymer ?
#
loop_
_entity_poly.entity_id
_entity_poly.type
_entity_poly.pdbx_seq_one_letter_code
_entity_poly.pdbx_strand_id
1 'polypeptide(L)' 'MLVEVEEKKFYGLIKKAVSEVFDEKMLDLKLSLIPLADDEEMEEVRNLFHSPDKYKEQEYVKVDL' A
#
# COMPACT_ATOMS: atom_id res chain seq x y z
N MET A 1 0.89 38.06 -21.30
CA MET A 1 1.72 37.07 -22.01
C MET A 1 0.92 35.77 -22.00
N LEU A 2 0.42 35.32 -23.15
CA LEU A 2 -0.32 34.07 -23.28
C LEU A 2 0.69 32.92 -23.34
N VAL A 3 0.60 32.00 -22.38
CA VAL A 3 1.46 30.81 -22.35
C VAL A 3 0.76 29.75 -23.18
N GLU A 4 1.20 29.57 -24.42
CA GLU A 4 0.76 28.46 -25.27
C GLU A 4 1.49 27.19 -24.81
N VAL A 5 0.77 26.33 -24.09
CA VAL A 5 1.26 25.00 -23.72
C VAL A 5 0.68 24.01 -24.72
N GLU A 6 1.54 23.26 -25.42
CA GLU A 6 1.08 22.13 -26.24
C GLU A 6 0.17 21.22 -25.41
N GLU A 7 -0.99 20.87 -25.95
CA GLU A 7 -2.01 20.04 -25.30
C GLU A 7 -1.42 18.78 -24.65
N LYS A 8 -0.48 18.12 -25.33
CA LYS A 8 0.23 16.93 -24.83
C LYS A 8 1.06 17.21 -23.58
N LYS A 9 1.73 18.37 -23.50
CA LYS A 9 2.49 18.78 -22.32
C LYS A 9 1.55 19.11 -21.16
N PHE A 10 0.46 19.81 -21.44
CA PHE A 10 -0.55 20.13 -20.43
C PHE A 10 -1.19 18.87 -19.84
N TYR A 11 -1.58 17.93 -20.70
CA TYR A 11 -2.10 16.63 -20.28
C TYR A 11 -1.08 15.84 -19.43
N GLY A 12 0.20 15.87 -19.81
CA GLY A 12 1.28 15.26 -19.02
C GLY A 12 1.40 15.86 -17.61
N LEU A 13 1.29 17.18 -17.49
CA LEU A 13 1.32 17.88 -16.20
C LEU A 13 0.13 17.50 -15.31
N ILE A 14 -1.08 17.46 -15.88
CA ILE A 14 -2.29 17.04 -15.16
C ILE A 14 -2.12 15.59 -14.68
N LYS A 15 -1.70 14.69 -15.57
CA LYS A 15 -1.52 13.28 -15.21
C LYS A 15 -0.52 13.11 -14.06
N LYS A 16 0.58 13.86 -14.09
CA LYS A 16 1.58 13.83 -13.02
C LYS A 16 1.00 14.31 -11.68
N ALA A 17 0.31 15.46 -11.68
CA ALA A 17 -0.33 16.00 -10.48
C ALA A 17 -1.38 15.04 -9.90
N VAL A 18 -2.18 14.40 -10.76
CA VAL A 18 -3.17 13.40 -10.35
C VAL A 18 -2.47 12.16 -9.76
N SER A 19 -1.41 11.66 -10.39
CA SER A 19 -0.63 10.52 -9.87
C SER A 19 -0.04 10.80 -8.49
N GLU A 20 0.53 12.00 -8.27
CA GLU A 20 1.09 12.39 -6.97
C GLU A 20 0.03 12.37 -5.87
N VAL A 21 -1.19 12.88 -6.15
CA VAL A 21 -2.32 12.82 -5.21
C VAL A 21 -2.74 11.38 -4.94
N PHE A 22 -2.76 10.52 -5.96
CA PHE A 22 -3.07 9.10 -5.76
C PHE A 22 -2.02 8.42 -4.87
N ASP A 23 -0.73 8.67 -5.09
CA ASP A 23 0.34 8.07 -4.31
C ASP A 23 0.25 8.49 -2.83
N GLU A 24 -0.01 9.76 -2.56
CA GLU A 24 -0.20 10.28 -1.20
C GLU A 24 -1.44 9.65 -0.54
N LYS A 25 -2.59 9.66 -1.23
CA LYS A 25 -3.84 9.07 -0.70
C LYS A 25 -3.75 7.56 -0.53
N MET A 26 -2.97 6.88 -1.37
CA MET A 26 -2.74 5.44 -1.26
C MET A 26 -1.91 5.10 -0.03
N LEU A 27 -0.95 5.95 0.35
CA LEU A 27 -0.19 5.79 1.58
C LEU A 27 -1.10 5.97 2.81
N ASP A 28 -1.93 7.02 2.83
CA ASP A 28 -2.94 7.24 3.89
C ASP A 28 -3.85 6.01 4.03
N LEU A 29 -4.35 5.50 2.91
CA LEU A 29 -5.22 4.33 2.89
C LEU A 29 -4.51 3.08 3.41
N LYS A 30 -3.27 2.82 2.97
CA LYS A 30 -2.45 1.70 3.46
C LYS A 30 -2.27 1.76 4.97
N LEU A 31 -1.94 2.94 5.51
CA LEU A 31 -1.79 3.13 6.95
C LEU A 31 -3.10 2.92 7.69
N SER A 32 -4.23 3.39 7.15
CA SER A 32 -5.57 3.20 7.75
C SER A 32 -6.03 1.74 7.77
N LEU A 33 -5.49 0.90 6.88
CA LEU A 33 -5.80 -0.52 6.81
C LEU A 33 -4.93 -1.38 7.74
N ILE A 34 -3.88 -0.81 8.34
CA ILE A 34 -3.10 -1.52 9.36
C ILE A 34 -3.96 -1.60 10.62
N PRO A 35 -4.35 -2.80 11.08
CA PRO A 35 -5.08 -2.93 12.33
C PRO A 35 -4.22 -2.39 13.45
N LEU A 36 -4.80 -1.51 14.27
CA LEU A 36 -4.19 -1.12 15.53
C LEU A 36 -4.22 -2.36 16.43
N ALA A 37 -3.03 -2.77 16.86
CA ALA A 37 -2.85 -3.82 17.84
C ALA A 37 -2.09 -3.23 19.02
N ASP A 38 -2.58 -3.44 20.23
CA ASP A 38 -1.84 -3.10 21.44
C ASP A 38 -0.73 -4.13 21.74
N ASP A 39 0.05 -3.89 22.78
CA ASP A 39 1.18 -4.75 23.14
C ASP A 39 0.74 -6.18 23.50
N GLU A 40 -0.45 -6.33 24.09
CA GLU A 40 -1.04 -7.61 24.50
C GLU A 40 -1.52 -8.39 23.27
N GLU A 41 -2.28 -7.75 22.38
CA GLU A 41 -2.71 -8.32 21.09
C GLU A 41 -1.50 -8.72 20.23
N MET A 42 -0.44 -7.91 20.22
CA MET A 42 0.80 -8.25 19.53
C MET A 42 1.55 -9.43 20.17
N GLU A 43 1.44 -9.62 21.49
CA GLU A 43 1.98 -10.78 22.18
C GLU A 43 1.20 -12.05 21.85
N GLU A 44 -0.13 -11.97 21.77
CA GLU A 44 -0.98 -13.06 21.29
C GLU A 44 -0.61 -13.48 19.86
N VAL A 45 -0.44 -12.52 18.94
CA VAL A 45 0.00 -12.78 17.56
C VAL A 45 1.36 -13.50 17.54
N ARG A 46 2.33 -13.04 18.34
CA ARG A 46 3.65 -13.70 18.46
C ARG A 46 3.53 -15.12 18.99
N ASN A 47 2.62 -15.37 19.92
CA ASN A 47 2.40 -16.70 20.49
C ASN A 47 1.69 -17.64 19.51
N LEU A 48 0.75 -17.13 18.71
CA LEU A 48 0.01 -17.90 17.69
C LEU A 48 0.89 -18.28 16.49
N PHE A 49 1.66 -17.32 15.97
CA PHE A 49 2.36 -17.47 14.70
C PHE A 49 3.88 -17.68 14.85
N HIS A 50 4.48 -17.34 16.00
CA HIS A 50 5.94 -17.41 16.24
C HIS A 50 6.77 -16.64 15.19
N SER A 51 7.92 -17.19 14.76
CA SER A 51 8.76 -16.60 13.72
C SER A 51 8.26 -16.99 12.32
N PRO A 52 8.30 -16.07 11.34
CA PRO A 52 8.09 -16.37 9.92
C PRO A 52 8.94 -17.55 9.39
N ASP A 53 10.11 -17.80 9.99
CA ASP A 53 10.99 -18.92 9.62
C ASP A 53 10.29 -20.29 9.71
N LYS A 54 9.31 -20.42 10.61
CA LYS A 54 8.50 -21.63 10.79
C LYS A 54 7.75 -22.04 9.50
N TYR A 55 7.48 -21.09 8.62
CA TYR A 55 6.66 -21.30 7.43
C TYR A 55 7.49 -21.40 6.14
N LYS A 56 8.82 -21.32 6.24
CA LYS A 56 9.72 -21.24 5.08
C LYS A 56 9.64 -22.44 4.12
N GLU A 57 9.33 -23.62 4.66
CA GLU A 57 9.22 -24.86 3.88
C GLU A 57 7.76 -25.26 3.57
N GLN A 58 6.78 -24.40 3.88
CA GLN A 58 5.38 -24.70 3.59
C GLN A 58 5.08 -24.47 2.10
N GLU A 59 4.50 -25.48 1.46
CA GLU A 59 3.91 -25.33 0.13
C GLU A 59 2.52 -24.70 0.25
N TYR A 60 2.36 -23.52 -0.32
CA TYR A 60 1.07 -22.85 -0.36
C TYR A 60 0.31 -23.26 -1.62
N VAL A 61 -0.90 -23.80 -1.42
CA VAL A 61 -1.82 -24.09 -2.52
C VAL A 61 -2.71 -22.87 -2.72
N LYS A 62 -2.72 -22.35 -3.95
CA LYS A 62 -3.65 -21.27 -4.32
C LYS A 62 -5.07 -21.84 -4.34
N VAL A 63 -5.91 -21.33 -3.44
CA VAL A 63 -7.35 -21.59 -3.45
C VAL A 63 -8.00 -20.39 -4.12
N ASP A 64 -8.70 -20.60 -5.23
CA ASP A 64 -9.50 -19.56 -5.84
C ASP A 64 -10.77 -19.37 -4.97
N LEU A 65 -10.91 -18.17 -4.41
CA LEU A 65 -12.06 -17.74 -3.60
C LEU A 65 -13.20 -17.21 -4.48
#